data_AF-A0A1F3K8T3-F1
#
_entry.id   AF-A0A1F3K8T3-F1
#
_cell.length_a   1.000
_cell.length_b   1.000
_cell.length_c   1.000
_cell.angle_alpha   90.00
_cell.angle_beta   90.00
_cell.angle_gamma   90.00
#
_symmetry.space_group_name_H-M   'P 1'
#
loop_
_entity.id
_entity.type
_entity.pdbx_description
1 polymer ?
#
loop_
_entity_poly.entity_id
_entity_poly.type
_entity_poly.pdbx_seq_one_letter_code
_entity_poly.pdbx_strand_id
1 'polypeptide(L)'
;MANNIMEKHKDISERIKTQPGFRIQIYFDSGANSKIKSNIIKIKYDSLISVKRYDEDFIAKFPNTKSYLMYQEPNYKIRVGDFRTSFEAQGLLNYIIDYFPNAFIIKDEINFPVLHYSTQQIEEDTIK
;
A
#
# COMPACT_ATOMS: atom_id res chain seq x y z
N MET A 1 -31.62 -8.75 24.27
CA MET A 1 -31.30 -7.42 23.72
C MET A 1 -29.79 -7.16 23.88
N ALA A 2 -28.94 -7.90 23.15
CA ALA A 2 -27.48 -7.91 23.41
C ALA A 2 -26.58 -8.12 22.16
N ASN A 3 -27.11 -8.04 20.93
CA ASN A 3 -26.33 -8.36 19.72
C ASN A 3 -26.02 -7.15 18.81
N ASN A 4 -26.25 -5.91 19.25
CA ASN A 4 -26.07 -4.75 18.36
C ASN A 4 -24.62 -4.23 18.32
N ILE A 5 -23.86 -4.44 19.40
CA ILE A 5 -22.46 -3.98 19.49
C ILE A 5 -21.57 -4.83 18.57
N MET A 6 -21.74 -6.16 18.62
CA MET A 6 -20.92 -7.10 17.85
C MET A 6 -21.18 -7.04 16.34
N GLU A 7 -22.43 -6.86 15.91
CA GLU A 7 -22.77 -6.57 14.50
C GLU A 7 -22.14 -5.27 14.03
N LYS A 8 -22.25 -4.19 14.82
CA LYS A 8 -21.65 -2.89 14.50
C LYS A 8 -20.12 -2.94 14.42
N HIS A 9 -19.46 -3.72 15.28
CA HIS A 9 -18.01 -3.93 15.20
C HIS A 9 -17.59 -4.76 13.98
N LYS A 10 -18.39 -5.77 13.57
CA LYS A 10 -18.18 -6.49 12.31
C LYS A 10 -18.34 -5.56 11.10
N ASP A 11 -19.42 -4.77 11.06
CA ASP A 11 -19.66 -3.78 10.01
C ASP A 11 -18.52 -2.77 9.87
N ILE A 12 -18.02 -2.24 10.99
CA ILE A 12 -16.92 -1.28 11.00
C ILE A 12 -15.62 -1.95 10.54
N SER A 13 -15.35 -3.20 10.97
CA SER A 13 -14.13 -3.92 10.58
C SER A 13 -14.17 -4.44 9.15
N GLU A 14 -15.35 -4.80 8.62
CA GLU A 14 -15.57 -5.16 7.22
C GLU A 14 -15.46 -3.94 6.29
N ARG A 15 -15.80 -2.74 6.79
CA ARG A 15 -15.62 -1.46 6.09
C ARG A 15 -14.19 -0.93 6.20
N ILE A 16 -13.54 -1.10 7.35
CA ILE A 16 -12.14 -0.73 7.59
C ILE A 16 -11.26 -1.93 7.25
N LYS A 17 -11.05 -2.14 5.94
CA LYS A 17 -10.08 -3.12 5.42
C LYS A 17 -8.64 -2.62 5.54
N THR A 18 -8.31 -1.95 6.65
CA THR A 18 -6.98 -1.41 6.89
C THR A 18 -6.39 -1.97 8.18
N GLN A 19 -5.08 -2.19 8.16
CA GLN A 19 -4.30 -2.64 9.32
C GLN A 19 -3.17 -1.64 9.57
N PRO A 20 -2.75 -1.39 10.83
CA PRO A 20 -1.50 -0.70 11.09
C PRO A 20 -0.33 -1.42 10.40
N GLY A 21 0.44 -0.68 9.62
CA GLY A 21 1.62 -1.16 8.93
C GLY A 21 2.59 -0.03 8.59
N PHE A 22 3.36 -0.25 7.54
CA PHE A 22 4.42 0.65 7.10
C PHE A 22 4.31 0.90 5.60
N ARG A 23 4.54 2.15 5.21
CA ARG A 23 4.69 2.57 3.83
C ARG A 23 5.98 3.37 3.69
N ILE A 24 6.44 3.55 2.46
CA ILE A 24 7.59 4.41 2.19
C ILE A 24 7.08 5.67 1.50
N GLN A 25 7.30 6.82 2.10
CA GLN A 25 7.02 8.09 1.43
C GLN A 25 8.23 8.46 0.57
N ILE A 26 8.04 8.61 -0.74
CA ILE A 26 9.13 8.93 -1.68
C ILE A 26 9.15 10.41 -2.09
N TYR A 27 8.05 11.13 -1.87
CA TYR A 27 7.93 12.53 -2.25
C TYR A 27 6.89 13.24 -1.41
N PHE A 28 7.16 14.51 -1.09
CA PHE A 28 6.21 15.47 -0.57
C PHE A 28 6.58 16.87 -1.07
N ASP A 29 5.59 17.65 -1.50
CA ASP A 29 5.80 19.06 -1.88
C ASP A 29 4.47 19.82 -1.79
N SER A 30 4.55 21.13 -1.54
CA SER A 30 3.43 22.07 -1.63
C SER A 30 3.78 23.19 -2.60
N GLY A 31 2.83 23.54 -3.47
CA GLY A 31 3.01 24.63 -4.44
C GLY A 31 2.21 24.42 -5.71
N ALA A 32 2.15 25.44 -6.57
CA ALA A 32 1.32 25.45 -7.78
C ALA A 32 1.58 24.25 -8.72
N ASN A 33 2.82 23.78 -8.80
CA ASN A 33 3.21 22.66 -9.67
C ASN A 33 3.35 21.31 -8.95
N SER A 34 3.02 21.24 -7.66
CA SER A 34 3.20 20.05 -6.82
C SER A 34 2.44 18.84 -7.36
N LYS A 35 1.22 19.03 -7.89
CA LYS A 35 0.43 17.97 -8.55
C LYS A 35 1.17 17.35 -9.73
N ILE A 36 1.69 18.18 -10.64
CA ILE A 36 2.41 17.70 -11.84
C ILE A 36 3.69 16.96 -11.43
N LYS A 37 4.48 17.56 -10.53
CA LYS A 37 5.69 16.92 -10.00
C LYS A 37 5.36 15.57 -9.35
N SER A 38 4.30 15.49 -8.56
CA SER A 38 3.89 14.25 -7.90
C SER A 38 3.50 13.16 -8.91
N ASN A 39 2.81 13.52 -9.99
CA ASN A 39 2.49 12.56 -11.04
C ASN A 39 3.74 12.06 -11.77
N ILE A 40 4.69 12.95 -12.07
CA ILE A 40 5.98 12.58 -12.69
C ILE A 40 6.75 11.60 -11.79
N ILE A 41 6.85 11.89 -10.49
CA ILE A 41 7.54 11.00 -9.55
C ILE A 41 6.84 9.65 -9.42
N LYS A 42 5.50 9.64 -9.39
CA LYS A 42 4.72 8.39 -9.37
C LYS A 42 5.02 7.55 -10.61
N ILE A 43 5.00 8.15 -11.80
CA ILE A 43 5.32 7.48 -13.07
C ILE A 43 6.75 6.95 -13.06
N LYS A 44 7.72 7.74 -12.58
CA LYS A 44 9.12 7.31 -12.45
C LYS A 44 9.24 6.07 -11.56
N TYR A 45 8.55 6.05 -10.42
CA TYR A 45 8.54 4.90 -9.53
C TYR A 45 7.86 3.68 -10.18
N ASP A 46 6.69 3.86 -10.79
CA ASP A 46 5.96 2.76 -11.45
C ASP A 46 6.79 2.15 -12.59
N SER A 47 7.53 2.99 -13.34
CA SER A 47 8.46 2.55 -14.38
C SER A 47 9.63 1.74 -13.79
N LEU A 48 10.24 2.23 -12.71
CA LEU A 48 11.31 1.51 -11.99
C LEU A 48 10.86 0.12 -11.53
N ILE A 49 9.69 0.05 -10.87
CA ILE A 49 9.16 -1.21 -10.36
C ILE A 49 8.81 -2.16 -11.51
N SER A 50 8.24 -1.66 -12.60
CA SER A 50 7.91 -2.48 -13.77
C SER A 50 9.15 -3.18 -14.33
N VAL A 51 10.31 -2.52 -14.36
CA VAL A 51 11.58 -3.13 -14.76
C VAL A 51 12.05 -4.16 -13.73
N LYS A 52 11.88 -3.90 -12.43
CA LYS A 52 12.29 -4.84 -11.37
C LYS A 52 11.41 -6.06 -11.21
N ARG A 53 10.18 -6.03 -11.73
CA ARG A 53 9.27 -7.17 -11.74
C ARG A 53 9.70 -8.30 -12.68
N TYR A 54 10.79 -8.16 -13.44
CA TYR A 54 11.39 -9.29 -14.17
C TYR A 54 12.31 -10.13 -13.28
N ASP A 55 12.75 -9.60 -12.14
CA ASP A 55 13.60 -10.33 -11.20
C ASP A 55 12.70 -11.19 -10.26
N GLU A 56 12.79 -12.52 -10.36
CA GLU A 56 11.96 -13.44 -9.56
C GLU A 56 12.15 -13.23 -8.05
N ASP A 57 13.39 -13.05 -7.61
CA ASP A 57 13.74 -12.74 -6.22
C ASP A 57 13.08 -11.46 -5.71
N PHE A 58 12.95 -10.45 -6.58
CA PHE A 58 12.33 -9.18 -6.21
C PHE A 58 10.83 -9.35 -6.01
N ILE A 59 10.16 -10.08 -6.90
CA ILE A 59 8.72 -10.37 -6.79
C ILE A 59 8.43 -11.17 -5.52
N ALA A 60 9.26 -12.19 -5.24
CA ALA A 60 9.10 -13.02 -4.06
C ALA A 60 9.28 -12.24 -2.75
N LYS A 61 10.26 -11.33 -2.70
CA LYS A 61 10.56 -10.52 -1.51
C LYS A 61 9.60 -9.33 -1.33
N PHE A 62 9.15 -8.71 -2.43
CA PHE A 62 8.37 -7.47 -2.41
C PHE A 62 7.09 -7.58 -3.25
N PRO A 63 6.10 -8.38 -2.82
CA PRO A 63 4.82 -8.50 -3.53
C PRO A 63 4.01 -7.19 -3.47
N ASN A 64 4.15 -6.41 -2.39
CA ASN A 64 3.37 -5.21 -2.13
C ASN A 64 4.16 -3.94 -2.44
N THR A 65 4.25 -3.57 -3.72
CA THR A 65 5.02 -2.42 -4.24
C THR A 65 4.16 -1.31 -4.82
N LYS A 66 2.85 -1.34 -4.62
CA LYS A 66 1.90 -0.36 -5.20
C LYS A 66 2.22 1.07 -4.78
N SER A 67 2.03 2.03 -5.70
CA SER A 67 2.18 3.46 -5.43
C SER A 67 0.83 4.15 -5.21
N TYR A 68 0.79 5.05 -4.23
CA TYR A 68 -0.38 5.78 -3.79
C TYR A 68 -0.08 7.28 -3.85
N LEU A 69 -0.86 8.00 -4.66
CA LEU A 69 -0.88 9.46 -4.66
C LEU A 69 -1.88 9.93 -3.61
N MET A 70 -1.41 10.63 -2.58
CA MET A 70 -2.25 11.21 -1.56
C MET A 70 -2.21 12.74 -1.66
N TYR A 71 -3.40 13.35 -1.67
CA TYR A 71 -3.54 14.80 -1.55
C TYR A 71 -4.01 15.12 -0.14
N GLN A 72 -3.17 15.84 0.60
CA GLN A 72 -3.50 16.33 1.93
C GLN A 72 -3.16 17.82 1.94
N GLU A 73 -4.18 18.67 1.85
CA GLU A 73 -4.01 20.11 1.67
C GLU A 73 -3.00 20.71 2.66
N PRO A 74 -2.07 21.56 2.18
CA PRO A 74 -1.81 22.01 0.80
C PRO A 74 -0.80 21.14 0.02
N ASN A 75 -0.49 19.94 0.51
CA ASN A 75 0.62 19.11 0.04
C ASN A 75 0.17 17.90 -0.79
N TYR A 76 0.96 17.56 -1.80
CA TYR A 76 0.90 16.25 -2.46
C TYR A 76 1.97 15.33 -1.89
N LYS A 77 1.59 14.11 -1.57
CA LYS A 77 2.47 13.07 -1.02
C LYS A 77 2.37 11.82 -1.88
N ILE A 78 3.49 11.14 -2.06
CA ILE A 78 3.51 9.83 -2.72
C ILE A 78 4.04 8.81 -1.74
N ARG A 79 3.22 7.80 -1.48
CA ARG A 79 3.55 6.67 -0.62
C ARG A 79 3.59 5.41 -1.47
N VAL A 80 4.49 4.49 -1.14
CA VAL A 80 4.67 3.25 -1.88
C VAL A 80 4.77 2.07 -0.93
N GLY A 81 4.24 0.95 -1.43
CA GLY A 81 4.18 -0.32 -0.75
C GLY A 81 3.15 -0.38 0.38
N ASP A 82 2.84 -1.61 0.76
CA ASP A 82 2.00 -1.96 1.91
C ASP A 82 2.76 -3.04 2.70
N PHE A 83 3.53 -2.64 3.70
CA PHE A 83 4.41 -3.52 4.47
C PHE A 83 3.84 -3.77 5.86
N ARG A 84 3.91 -5.03 6.32
CA ARG A 84 3.48 -5.39 7.66
C ARG A 84 4.57 -5.12 8.68
N THR A 85 5.83 -5.24 8.28
CA THR A 85 7.00 -5.06 9.15
C THR A 85 7.87 -3.91 8.67
N SER A 86 8.57 -3.26 9.61
CA SER A 86 9.56 -2.24 9.29
C SER A 86 10.76 -2.80 8.52
N PHE A 87 11.10 -4.06 8.74
CA PHE A 87 12.21 -4.73 8.07
C PHE A 87 11.96 -4.89 6.56
N GLU A 88 10.75 -5.32 6.16
CA GLU A 88 10.36 -5.39 4.75
C GLU A 88 10.41 -4.01 4.08
N ALA A 89 9.89 -2.99 4.78
CA ALA A 89 9.91 -1.60 4.29
C ALA A 89 11.36 -1.08 4.14
N GLN A 90 12.25 -1.43 5.07
CA GLN A 90 13.67 -1.09 4.97
C GLN A 90 14.35 -1.77 3.78
N GLY A 91 13.98 -3.03 3.51
CA GLY A 91 14.43 -3.76 2.32
C GLY A 91 14.13 -2.97 1.06
N LEU A 92 12.86 -2.62 0.82
CA LEU A 92 12.48 -1.84 -0.37
C LEU A 92 13.12 -0.44 -0.35
N LEU A 93 13.19 0.23 0.80
CA LEU A 93 13.79 1.56 0.92
C LEU A 93 15.23 1.55 0.39
N ASN A 94 16.03 0.57 0.80
CA ASN A 94 17.42 0.45 0.36
C ASN A 94 17.55 0.27 -1.17
N TYR A 95 16.55 -0.33 -1.84
CA TYR A 95 16.56 -0.45 -3.30
C TYR A 95 16.18 0.85 -4.02
N ILE A 96 15.28 1.64 -3.43
CA ILE A 96 14.74 2.82 -4.10
C ILE A 96 15.46 4.11 -3.70
N ILE A 97 16.24 4.11 -2.61
CA ILE A 97 16.92 5.29 -2.07
C ILE A 97 17.88 5.91 -3.09
N ASP A 98 18.53 5.08 -3.92
CA ASP A 98 19.43 5.52 -5.00
C ASP A 98 18.69 6.35 -6.07
N TYR A 99 17.41 6.06 -6.29
CA TYR A 99 16.56 6.75 -7.27
C TYR A 99 15.72 7.88 -6.66
N PHE A 100 15.45 7.78 -5.36
CA PHE A 100 14.60 8.66 -4.56
C PHE A 100 15.28 8.94 -3.21
N PRO A 101 16.25 9.87 -3.15
CA PRO A 101 17.05 10.11 -1.94
C PRO A 101 16.23 10.68 -0.76
N ASN A 102 15.06 11.26 -1.05
CA ASN A 102 14.14 11.79 -0.05
C ASN A 102 13.14 10.73 0.46
N ALA A 103 13.36 9.45 0.14
CA ALA A 103 12.48 8.38 0.57
C ALA A 103 12.69 8.03 2.06
N PHE A 104 11.60 7.81 2.79
CA PHE A 104 11.66 7.40 4.19
C PHE A 104 10.46 6.53 4.58
N ILE A 105 10.63 5.68 5.59
CA ILE A 105 9.57 4.79 6.10
C ILE A 105 8.66 5.59 7.03
N ILE A 106 7.36 5.42 6.85
CA ILE A 106 6.31 5.98 7.69
C ILE A 106 5.37 4.88 8.16
N LYS A 107 4.88 4.99 9.40
CA LYS A 107 3.78 4.14 9.90
C LYS A 107 2.48 4.67 9.33
N ASP A 108 1.71 3.79 8.70
CA ASP A 108 0.46 4.14 8.04
C ASP A 108 -0.50 2.95 8.06
N GLU A 109 -1.77 3.21 7.79
CA GLU A 109 -2.76 2.17 7.63
C GLU A 109 -2.63 1.54 6.22
N ILE A 110 -2.21 0.28 6.19
CA ILE A 110 -2.05 -0.51 4.97
C ILE A 110 -3.35 -1.23 4.63
N ASN A 111 -3.60 -1.48 3.34
CA ASN A 111 -4.78 -2.23 2.94
C ASN A 111 -4.56 -3.72 3.21
N PHE A 112 -5.61 -4.42 3.67
CA PHE A 112 -5.56 -5.88 3.69
C PHE A 112 -5.41 -6.42 2.25
N PRO A 113 -4.62 -7.49 2.06
CA PRO A 113 -4.66 -8.21 0.80
C PRO A 113 -6.09 -8.71 0.57
N VAL A 114 -6.62 -8.48 -0.63
CA VAL A 114 -7.90 -9.05 -1.04
C VAL A 114 -7.75 -10.57 -1.09
N LEU A 115 -8.46 -11.26 -0.19
CA LEU A 115 -8.60 -12.71 -0.25
C LEU A 115 -9.47 -13.03 -1.47
N HIS A 116 -8.88 -13.59 -2.52
CA HIS A 116 -9.64 -14.24 -3.57
C HIS A 116 -10.10 -15.58 -3.03
N TYR A 117 -11.34 -15.64 -2.53
CA TYR A 117 -12.01 -16.93 -2.33
C TYR A 117 -12.18 -17.54 -3.72
N SER A 118 -11.58 -18.70 -3.96
CA SER A 118 -11.90 -19.49 -5.14
C SER A 118 -13.39 -19.83 -5.07
N THR A 119 -14.14 -19.54 -6.13
CA THR A 119 -15.59 -19.77 -6.25
C THR A 119 -16.02 -21.21 -5.92
N GLN A 120 -15.06 -22.16 -5.84
CA GLN A 120 -15.26 -23.55 -5.47
C GLN A 120 -15.69 -23.77 -4.01
N GLN A 121 -15.55 -22.79 -3.10
CA GLN A 121 -15.96 -22.97 -1.69
C GLN A 121 -17.41 -22.51 -1.39
N ILE A 122 -18.07 -21.81 -2.32
CA ILE A 122 -19.44 -21.29 -2.09
C ILE A 122 -20.49 -22.41 -2.26
N GLU A 123 -20.19 -23.46 -3.03
CA GLU A 123 -21.13 -24.56 -3.28
C GLU A 123 -21.19 -25.58 -2.12
N GLU A 124 -20.11 -25.80 -1.36
CA GLU A 124 -20.12 -26.76 -0.24
C GLU A 124 -20.80 -26.22 1.03
N ASP A 125 -20.75 -24.90 1.27
CA ASP A 125 -21.38 -24.26 2.43
C ASP A 125 -22.88 -23.97 2.21
N THR A 126 -23.39 -24.08 0.98
CA THR A 126 -24.83 -23.92 0.68
C THR A 126 -25.62 -25.23 0.88
N ILE A 127 -24.94 -26.37 1.08
CA ILE A 127 -25.58 -27.70 1.20
C ILE A 127 -25.49 -28.28 2.63
N LYS A 128 -24.99 -27.54 3.62
CA LYS A 128 -25.01 -27.97 5.03
C LYS A 128 -25.91 -27.12 5.92
#